data_AF-A0A934GHA9-F1
#
_entry.id   AF-A0A934GHA9-F1
#
_cell.length_a   1.000
_cell.length_b   1.000
_cell.length_c   1.000
_cell.angle_alpha   90.00
_cell.angle_beta   90.00
_cell.angle_gamma   90.00
#
_symmetry.space_group_name_H-M   'P 1'
#
loop_
_entity.id
_entity.type
_entity.pdbx_description
1 polymer ?
#
loop_
_entity_poly.entity_id
_entity_poly.type
_entity_poly.pdbx_seq_one_letter_code
_entity_poly.pdbx_strand_id
1 'polypeptide(L)'
;MQFLYNTVKERIKSIGERVTGFAVERKEMFAHFAELALVAAIFFGLGVLYTEHMPARTMPLSIELSAQEKGIAAVAAITNKPAIHKAFSSEKGEYVASKNGSKYYLTTCKNTIKEANKVYFNTREDAEKAGFTPSQTCFK
;
A
#
# COMPACT_ATOMS: atom_id res chain seq x y z
N MET A 1 -40.86 36.47 10.17
CA MET A 1 -39.39 36.59 10.35
C MET A 1 -38.97 36.35 11.81
N GLN A 2 -39.52 37.07 12.81
CA GLN A 2 -39.17 36.90 14.24
C GLN A 2 -39.31 35.47 14.78
N PHE A 3 -40.36 34.75 14.39
CA PHE A 3 -40.67 33.41 14.92
C PHE A 3 -39.65 32.34 14.48
N LEU A 4 -39.18 32.43 13.23
CA LEU A 4 -38.14 31.55 12.68
C LEU A 4 -36.80 31.80 13.39
N TYR A 5 -36.45 33.07 13.62
CA TYR A 5 -35.21 33.43 14.32
C TYR A 5 -35.16 32.86 15.75
N ASN A 6 -36.25 33.00 16.51
CA ASN A 6 -36.31 32.49 17.88
C ASN A 6 -36.25 30.95 17.93
N THR A 7 -36.91 30.27 16.99
CA THR A 7 -36.89 28.80 16.91
C THR A 7 -35.50 28.26 16.57
N VAL A 8 -34.79 28.93 15.66
CA VAL A 8 -33.40 28.57 15.29
C VAL A 8 -32.45 28.84 16.46
N LYS A 9 -32.61 29.96 17.16
CA LYS A 9 -31.79 30.32 18.33
C LYS A 9 -31.91 29.31 19.47
N GLU A 10 -33.14 28.88 19.80
CA GLU A 10 -33.39 27.86 20.83
C GLU A 10 -32.77 26.51 20.45
N ARG A 11 -32.88 26.09 19.18
CA ARG A 11 -32.22 24.85 18.72
C ARG A 11 -30.71 24.92 18.78
N ILE A 12 -30.09 26.03 18.38
CA ILE A 12 -28.64 26.21 18.43
C ILE A 12 -28.15 26.15 19.88
N LYS A 13 -28.87 26.80 20.80
CA LYS A 13 -28.55 26.76 22.23
C LYS A 13 -28.63 25.34 22.79
N SER A 14 -29.69 24.61 22.47
CA SER A 14 -29.88 23.21 22.87
C SER A 14 -28.79 22.28 22.32
N ILE A 15 -28.37 22.47 21.06
CA ILE A 15 -27.28 21.70 20.47
C ILE A 15 -25.96 22.03 21.16
N GLY A 16 -25.70 23.31 21.45
CA GLY A 16 -24.53 23.76 22.19
C GLY A 16 -24.43 23.09 23.57
N GLU A 17 -25.51 23.08 24.34
CA GLU A 17 -25.55 22.45 25.67
C GLU A 17 -25.35 20.93 25.62
N ARG A 18 -25.86 20.26 24.58
CA ARG A 18 -25.66 18.82 24.39
C ARG A 18 -24.22 18.47 23.99
N VAL A 19 -23.60 19.29 23.14
CA VAL A 19 -22.21 19.10 22.70
C VAL A 19 -21.24 19.38 23.85
N THR A 20 -21.47 20.44 24.63
CA THR A 20 -20.63 20.73 25.80
C THR A 20 -20.82 19.68 26.90
N GLY A 21 -22.05 19.19 27.13
CA GLY A 21 -22.31 18.07 28.03
C GLY A 21 -21.56 16.80 27.63
N PHE A 22 -21.59 16.45 26.34
CA PHE A 22 -20.88 15.29 25.81
C PHE A 22 -19.34 15.43 25.89
N ALA A 23 -18.83 16.65 25.69
CA ALA A 23 -17.40 16.93 25.82
C ALA A 23 -16.91 16.82 27.28
N VAL A 24 -17.71 17.24 28.25
CA VAL A 24 -17.38 17.13 29.69
C VAL A 24 -17.43 15.69 30.16
N GLU A 25 -18.44 14.92 29.75
CA GLU A 25 -18.61 13.51 30.15
C GLU A 25 -17.47 12.61 29.60
N ARG A 26 -16.91 12.97 28.44
CA ARG A 26 -15.82 12.22 27.79
C ARG A 26 -14.45 12.87 27.89
N LYS A 27 -14.25 13.77 28.86
CA LYS A 27 -13.01 14.56 29.03
C LYS A 27 -11.74 13.69 29.07
N GLU A 28 -11.77 12.56 29.76
CA GLU A 28 -10.64 11.62 29.86
C GLU A 28 -10.30 10.98 28.50
N MET A 29 -11.32 10.61 27.70
CA MET A 29 -11.09 10.11 26.34
C MET A 29 -10.44 11.18 25.45
N PHE A 30 -10.94 12.41 25.49
CA PHE A 30 -10.37 13.51 24.73
C PHE A 30 -8.93 13.85 25.18
N ALA A 31 -8.62 13.71 26.47
CA ALA A 31 -7.26 13.89 26.97
C ALA A 31 -6.28 12.88 26.36
N HIS A 32 -6.63 11.59 26.32
CA HIS A 32 -5.81 10.57 25.67
C HIS A 32 -5.68 10.76 24.16
N PHE A 33 -6.75 11.16 23.48
CA PHE A 33 -6.68 11.49 22.05
C PHE A 33 -5.78 12.71 21.78
N ALA A 34 -5.83 13.73 22.64
CA ALA A 34 -4.97 14.91 22.54
C ALA A 34 -3.49 14.55 22.75
N GLU A 35 -3.18 13.67 23.71
CA GLU A 35 -1.84 13.15 23.93
C GLU A 35 -1.31 12.40 22.69
N LEU A 36 -2.10 11.49 22.14
CA LEU A 36 -1.76 10.77 20.91
C LEU A 36 -1.52 11.73 19.73
N ALA A 37 -2.39 12.73 19.58
CA ALA A 37 -2.27 13.74 18.52
C ALA A 37 -0.99 14.58 18.67
N LEU A 38 -0.60 14.92 19.91
CA LEU A 38 0.62 15.66 20.19
C LEU A 38 1.87 14.84 19.84
N VAL A 39 1.89 13.56 20.24
CA VAL A 39 2.98 12.64 19.87
C VAL A 39 3.07 12.52 18.35
N ALA A 40 1.95 12.34 17.65
CA ALA A 40 1.92 12.27 16.19
C ALA A 40 2.44 13.56 15.52
N ALA A 41 2.08 14.73 16.04
CA ALA A 41 2.55 16.00 15.53
C ALA A 41 4.07 16.18 15.69
N ILE A 42 4.66 15.71 16.80
CA ILE A 42 6.11 15.72 17.01
C ILE A 42 6.81 14.84 15.97
N PHE A 43 6.38 13.58 15.81
CA PHE A 43 7.00 12.67 14.84
C PHE A 43 6.83 13.16 13.40
N PHE A 44 5.66 13.72 13.08
CA PHE A 44 5.41 14.30 11.75
C PHE A 44 6.28 15.53 11.50
N GLY A 45 6.37 16.45 12.47
CA GLY A 45 7.21 17.65 12.36
C GLY A 45 8.70 17.31 12.22
N LEU A 46 9.18 16.33 13.00
CA LEU A 46 10.55 15.83 12.87
C LEU A 46 10.80 15.16 11.51
N GLY A 47 9.84 14.38 11.02
CA GLY A 47 9.91 13.75 9.69
C GLY A 47 10.04 14.77 8.58
N VAL A 48 9.23 15.85 8.60
CA VAL A 48 9.29 16.93 7.61
C VAL A 48 10.66 17.62 7.65
N LEU A 49 11.16 18.01 8.83
CA LEU A 49 12.47 18.65 8.97
C LEU A 49 13.64 17.74 8.54
N TYR A 50 13.52 16.44 8.80
CA TYR A 50 14.53 15.45 8.43
C TYR A 50 14.68 15.30 6.91
N THR A 51 13.60 15.46 6.15
CA THR A 51 13.66 15.40 4.69
C THR A 51 14.43 16.56 4.06
N GLU A 52 14.52 17.72 4.73
CA GLU A 52 15.30 18.86 4.23
C GLU A 52 16.82 18.67 4.38
N HIS A 53 17.25 17.98 5.44
CA HIS A 53 18.66 17.78 5.75
C HIS A 53 19.27 16.53 5.10
N MET A 54 18.45 15.73 4.42
CA MET A 54 18.94 14.59 3.66
C MET A 54 19.19 15.02 2.21
N PRO A 55 20.45 15.12 1.76
CA PRO A 55 20.70 15.23 0.33
C PRO A 55 20.10 13.99 -0.31
N ALA A 56 19.22 14.20 -1.30
CA ALA A 56 18.75 13.12 -2.14
C ALA A 56 19.99 12.36 -2.64
N ARG A 57 20.22 11.16 -2.10
CA ARG A 57 21.24 10.26 -2.64
C ARG A 57 20.70 9.80 -3.98
N THR A 58 20.82 10.65 -4.99
CA THR A 58 20.79 10.26 -6.39
C THR A 58 22.02 9.40 -6.57
N MET A 59 21.91 8.12 -6.23
CA MET A 59 22.88 7.13 -6.66
C MET A 59 22.76 7.15 -8.19
N PRO A 60 23.76 7.65 -8.94
CA PRO A 60 23.67 7.62 -10.38
C PRO A 60 23.61 6.14 -10.76
N LEU A 61 22.48 5.73 -11.31
CA LEU A 61 22.33 4.43 -11.92
C LEU A 61 23.14 4.47 -13.22
N SER A 62 24.45 4.24 -13.11
CA SER A 62 25.31 4.02 -14.27
C SER A 62 24.94 2.67 -14.89
N ILE A 63 24.11 2.70 -15.92
CA ILE A 63 23.95 1.58 -16.84
C ILE A 63 25.20 1.58 -17.72
N GLU A 64 26.26 0.87 -17.32
CA GLU A 64 27.26 0.44 -18.30
C GLU A 64 26.57 -0.56 -19.23
N LEU A 65 26.11 -0.07 -20.39
CA LEU A 65 25.89 -0.94 -21.53
C LEU A 65 27.28 -1.42 -21.96
N SER A 66 27.73 -2.51 -21.36
CA SER A 66 28.81 -3.32 -21.92
C SER A 66 28.34 -3.71 -23.32
N ALA A 67 28.90 -3.04 -24.32
CA ALA A 67 28.62 -3.26 -25.72
C ALA A 67 28.94 -4.72 -26.08
N GLN A 68 27.94 -5.58 -25.97
CA GLN A 68 27.98 -6.90 -26.58
C GLN A 68 27.68 -6.71 -28.06
N GLU A 69 28.70 -6.29 -28.81
CA GLU A 69 28.65 -6.08 -30.27
C GLU A 69 28.53 -7.39 -31.08
N LYS A 70 28.36 -8.55 -30.45
CA LYS A 70 28.13 -9.83 -31.15
C LYS A 70 26.69 -10.29 -30.96
N GLY A 71 25.81 -9.85 -31.86
CA GLY A 71 24.44 -10.38 -31.96
C GLY A 71 23.45 -9.67 -32.89
N ILE A 72 23.84 -8.65 -33.67
CA ILE A 72 22.88 -7.85 -34.46
C ILE A 72 22.57 -8.46 -35.84
N ALA A 73 23.18 -9.57 -36.24
CA ALA A 73 22.95 -10.17 -37.57
C ALA A 73 21.74 -11.11 -37.68
N ALA A 74 20.95 -11.33 -36.62
CA ALA A 74 19.80 -12.26 -36.64
C ALA A 74 18.42 -11.60 -36.40
N VAL A 75 18.34 -10.27 -36.31
CA VAL A 75 17.07 -9.57 -36.02
C VAL A 75 16.31 -9.07 -37.25
N ALA A 76 16.83 -9.28 -38.46
CA ALA A 76 16.15 -8.91 -39.71
C ALA A 76 14.97 -9.82 -40.10
N ALA A 77 14.63 -10.84 -39.29
CA ALA A 77 13.58 -11.81 -39.61
C ALA A 77 12.38 -11.83 -38.63
N ILE A 78 12.16 -10.78 -37.83
CA ILE A 78 10.97 -10.71 -36.97
C ILE A 78 10.27 -9.34 -37.09
N THR A 79 10.08 -8.89 -38.33
CA THR A 79 9.13 -7.84 -38.68
C THR A 79 7.73 -8.46 -38.76
N ASN A 80 7.11 -8.70 -37.60
CA ASN A 80 5.65 -8.64 -37.37
C ASN A 80 5.30 -9.10 -35.95
N LYS A 81 5.49 -8.23 -34.96
CA LYS A 81 4.70 -8.27 -33.71
C LYS A 81 4.78 -6.89 -33.03
N PRO A 82 3.66 -6.30 -32.60
CA PRO A 82 3.65 -4.91 -32.15
C PRO A 82 4.47 -4.74 -30.87
N ALA A 83 5.09 -3.57 -30.75
CA ALA A 83 5.82 -3.12 -29.58
C ALA A 83 5.00 -3.31 -28.29
N ILE A 84 5.60 -3.91 -27.27
CA ILE A 84 5.07 -3.83 -25.91
C ILE A 84 6.16 -3.21 -25.03
N HIS A 85 5.96 -1.91 -24.79
CA HIS A 85 6.33 -1.22 -23.57
C HIS A 85 6.37 -2.21 -22.40
N LYS A 86 7.46 -2.26 -21.64
CA LYS A 86 7.45 -2.90 -20.31
C LYS A 86 6.60 -2.04 -19.37
N ALA A 87 5.30 -2.05 -19.63
CA ALA A 87 4.28 -1.73 -18.68
C ALA A 87 4.50 -2.64 -17.48
N PHE A 88 4.25 -2.11 -16.30
CA PHE A 88 3.92 -2.91 -15.13
C PHE A 88 2.66 -3.70 -15.51
N SER A 89 2.83 -4.84 -16.19
CA SER A 89 1.73 -5.74 -16.46
C SER A 89 1.33 -6.27 -15.09
N SER A 90 0.04 -6.15 -14.80
CA SER A 90 -0.64 -6.90 -13.76
C SER A 90 -0.70 -8.38 -14.17
N GLU A 91 0.46 -8.94 -14.58
CA GLU A 91 0.68 -10.36 -14.71
C GLU A 91 0.60 -10.90 -13.30
N LYS A 92 -0.54 -11.54 -13.01
CA LYS A 92 -0.73 -12.32 -11.80
C LYS A 92 0.44 -13.31 -11.75
N GLY A 93 1.43 -13.04 -10.90
CA GLY A 93 2.63 -13.87 -10.78
C GLY A 93 2.24 -15.35 -10.66
N GLU A 94 3.03 -16.23 -11.27
CA GLU A 94 2.70 -17.65 -11.45
C GLU A 94 2.36 -18.36 -10.13
N TYR A 95 2.91 -17.86 -9.02
CA TYR A 95 2.70 -18.36 -7.67
C TYR A 95 1.87 -17.39 -6.84
N VAL A 96 0.94 -17.92 -6.05
CA VAL A 96 0.08 -17.16 -5.14
C VAL A 96 0.16 -17.74 -3.73
N ALA A 97 0.38 -16.87 -2.75
CA ALA A 97 0.35 -17.20 -1.33
C ALA A 97 -0.71 -16.36 -0.59
N SER A 98 -1.03 -16.76 0.64
CA SER A 98 -1.90 -15.99 1.54
C SER A 98 -1.04 -15.19 2.50
N LYS A 99 -1.32 -13.89 2.69
CA LYS A 99 -0.66 -13.04 3.71
C LYS A 99 -0.70 -13.65 5.11
N ASN A 100 -1.78 -14.36 5.43
CA ASN A 100 -2.00 -14.98 6.74
C ASN A 100 -1.69 -16.49 6.73
N GLY A 101 -1.25 -17.04 5.60
CA GLY A 101 -0.92 -18.45 5.46
C GLY A 101 0.59 -18.67 5.47
N SER A 102 0.99 -19.94 5.47
CA SER A 102 2.39 -20.36 5.37
C SER A 102 2.68 -21.14 4.08
N LYS A 103 1.69 -21.25 3.18
CA LYS A 103 1.77 -22.04 1.96
C LYS A 103 1.55 -21.20 0.71
N TYR A 104 2.30 -21.51 -0.35
CA TYR A 104 2.10 -20.98 -1.69
C TYR A 104 1.54 -22.05 -2.64
N TYR A 105 0.83 -21.59 -3.66
CA TYR A 105 0.11 -22.36 -4.67
C TYR A 105 0.42 -21.81 -6.05
N LEU A 106 0.19 -22.57 -7.11
CA LEU A 106 0.16 -22.01 -8.47
C LEU A 106 -1.14 -21.22 -8.67
N THR A 107 -1.11 -20.19 -9.50
CA THR A 107 -2.32 -19.45 -9.91
C THR A 107 -3.33 -20.29 -10.68
N THR A 108 -2.86 -21.39 -11.30
CA THR A 108 -3.68 -22.40 -11.98
C THR A 108 -4.34 -23.38 -11.01
N CYS A 109 -3.88 -23.45 -9.76
CA CYS A 109 -4.46 -24.32 -8.75
C CYS A 109 -5.64 -23.68 -8.03
N LYS A 110 -6.67 -24.48 -7.77
CA LYS A 110 -7.82 -24.08 -6.96
C LYS A 110 -7.38 -23.72 -5.54
N ASN A 111 -7.54 -22.46 -5.17
CA ASN A 111 -7.25 -21.95 -3.83
C ASN A 111 -8.46 -21.16 -3.28
N THR A 112 -8.63 -21.17 -1.96
CA THR A 112 -9.72 -20.47 -1.23
C THR A 112 -9.24 -19.16 -0.60
N ILE A 113 -8.17 -18.56 -1.14
CA ILE A 113 -7.57 -17.34 -0.59
C ILE A 113 -8.43 -16.14 -1.03
N LYS A 114 -8.85 -15.32 -0.06
CA LYS A 114 -9.55 -14.06 -0.34
C LYS A 114 -8.62 -13.11 -1.11
N GLU A 115 -9.14 -12.36 -2.08
CA GLU A 115 -8.34 -11.49 -2.95
C GLU A 115 -7.47 -10.49 -2.17
N ALA A 116 -8.01 -9.91 -1.09
CA ALA A 116 -7.27 -8.99 -0.21
C ALA A 116 -6.01 -9.59 0.45
N ASN A 117 -5.98 -10.92 0.57
CA ASN A 117 -4.91 -11.68 1.21
C ASN A 117 -3.98 -12.37 0.20
N LYS A 118 -4.20 -12.22 -1.11
CA LYS A 118 -3.32 -12.81 -2.11
C LYS A 118 -2.02 -12.02 -2.22
N VAL A 119 -0.90 -12.75 -2.21
CA VAL A 119 0.43 -12.24 -2.55
C VAL A 119 0.91 -13.04 -3.73
N TYR A 120 1.31 -12.36 -4.81
CA TYR A 120 1.78 -13.00 -6.03
C TYR A 120 3.30 -12.96 -6.10
N PHE A 121 3.90 -14.07 -6.51
CA PHE A 121 5.33 -14.22 -6.74
C PHE A 121 5.57 -14.70 -8.17
N ASN A 122 6.64 -14.21 -8.78
CA ASN A 122 7.01 -14.59 -10.15
C ASN A 122 7.86 -15.87 -10.17
N THR A 123 8.57 -16.18 -9.09
CA THR A 123 9.42 -17.37 -8.98
C THR A 123 9.12 -18.12 -7.69
N ARG A 124 9.40 -19.43 -7.67
CA ARG A 124 9.28 -20.26 -6.45
C ARG A 124 10.29 -19.84 -5.39
N GLU A 125 11.50 -19.44 -5.82
CA GLU A 125 12.59 -19.04 -4.94
C GLU A 125 12.23 -17.78 -4.15
N ASP A 126 11.48 -16.85 -4.75
CA ASP A 126 11.01 -15.65 -4.07
C ASP A 126 9.96 -15.96 -2.99
N ALA A 127 9.08 -16.95 -3.25
CA ALA A 127 8.08 -17.40 -2.29
C ALA A 127 8.73 -18.13 -1.10
N GLU A 128 9.73 -18.97 -1.35
CA GLU A 128 10.47 -19.69 -0.31
C GLU A 128 11.33 -18.75 0.55
N LYS A 129 12.01 -17.77 -0.07
CA LYS A 129 12.73 -16.70 0.67
C LYS A 129 11.80 -15.87 1.56
N ALA A 130 10.56 -15.69 1.12
CA ALA A 130 9.51 -15.04 1.91
C ALA A 130 8.93 -15.94 3.03
N GLY A 131 9.42 -17.18 3.17
CA GLY A 131 9.04 -18.10 4.25
C GLY A 131 7.79 -18.94 3.94
N PHE A 132 7.33 -18.98 2.69
CA PHE A 132 6.21 -19.82 2.29
C PHE A 132 6.69 -21.19 1.82
N THR A 133 5.93 -22.22 2.17
CA THR A 133 6.20 -23.62 1.80
C THR A 133 5.30 -24.08 0.66
N PRO A 134 5.73 -25.04 -0.17
CA PRO A 134 4.91 -25.54 -1.27
C PRO A 134 3.65 -26.25 -0.74
N SER A 135 2.51 -25.95 -1.35
CA SER A 135 1.27 -26.66 -1.04
C SER A 135 1.28 -28.09 -1.58
N GLN A 136 1.18 -29.07 -0.68
CA GLN A 136 1.08 -30.49 -1.02
C GLN A 136 -0.13 -30.86 -1.90
N THR A 137 -1.15 -30.00 -2.00
CA THR A 137 -2.32 -30.29 -2.85
C THR A 137 -2.12 -29.82 -4.29
N CYS A 138 -1.22 -28.86 -4.52
CA CYS A 138 -0.98 -28.26 -5.83
C CYS A 138 0.33 -28.76 -6.48
N PHE A 139 1.30 -29.18 -5.67
CA PHE A 139 2.61 -29.68 -6.11
C PHE A 139 2.79 -31.19 -5.88
N LYS A 140 1.69 -31.96 -5.92
CA LYS A 140 1.72 -33.43 -5.82
C LYS A 140 1.78 -34.06 -7.21
#